data_AF-A0A401JCF3-F1
#
_entry.id   AF-A0A401JCF3-F1
#
_cell.length_a   1.000
_cell.length_b   1.000
_cell.length_c   1.000
_cell.angle_alpha   90.00
_cell.angle_beta   90.00
_cell.angle_gamma   90.00
#
_symmetry.space_group_name_H-M   'P 1'
#
loop_
_entity.id
_entity.type
_entity.pdbx_description
1 polymer ?
#
loop_
_entity_poly.entity_id
_entity_poly.type
_entity_poly.pdbx_seq_one_letter_code
_entity_poly.pdbx_strand_id
1 'polypeptide(L)'
;MQETFYRPDSEVLRSTRTLPAAIYNLAHTLLVQSQTGCVFVPIRTMQYMAVLDAAEFIFVDRERPGLIELAWQSFHPGSRTALEDPVSFDLVYYDERAALTMQRLIAEFYKALVLLSERRVTGSPPAKILSFSRKH
;
A
#
# COMPACT_ATOMS: atom_id res chain seq x y z
N MET A 1 9.88 8.05 16.12
CA MET A 1 9.68 6.63 16.47
C MET A 1 10.05 5.82 15.23
N GLN A 2 10.92 4.84 15.37
CA GLN A 2 11.40 3.99 14.26
C GLN A 2 10.81 2.59 14.47
N GLU A 3 10.13 2.06 13.46
CA GLU A 3 9.68 0.68 13.43
C GLU A 3 10.58 -0.12 12.49
N THR A 4 10.91 -1.35 12.86
CA THR A 4 11.75 -2.25 12.08
C THR A 4 10.94 -3.48 11.72
N PHE A 5 10.94 -3.82 10.43
CA PHE A 5 10.29 -5.02 9.91
C PHE A 5 11.35 -5.94 9.29
N TYR A 6 11.22 -7.23 9.56
CA TYR A 6 12.13 -8.27 9.14
C TYR A 6 11.49 -9.05 8.00
N ARG A 7 12.21 -9.12 6.89
CA ARG A 7 11.88 -9.98 5.76
C ARG A 7 12.49 -11.36 6.01
N PRO A 8 11.71 -12.45 5.93
CA PRO A 8 12.27 -13.79 5.93
C PRO A 8 13.21 -14.01 4.75
N ASP A 9 14.29 -14.76 4.97
CA ASP A 9 15.31 -15.01 3.94
C ASP A 9 14.80 -15.91 2.79
N SER A 10 13.75 -16.69 3.04
CA SER A 10 13.17 -17.62 2.07
C SER A 10 11.84 -17.11 1.51
N GLU A 11 11.77 -16.96 0.19
CA GLU A 11 10.51 -16.79 -0.53
C GLU A 11 9.84 -18.16 -0.75
N VAL A 12 8.58 -18.28 -0.35
CA VAL A 12 7.77 -19.49 -0.59
C VAL A 12 7.23 -19.49 -2.02
N LEU A 13 6.74 -18.33 -2.46
CA LEU A 13 6.16 -18.17 -3.79
C LEU A 13 6.23 -16.72 -4.25
N ARG A 14 6.55 -16.52 -5.53
CA ARG A 14 6.47 -15.24 -6.24
C ARG A 14 5.54 -15.37 -7.44
N SER A 15 4.63 -14.43 -7.62
CA SER A 15 3.73 -14.40 -8.79
C SER A 15 3.42 -12.97 -9.22
N THR A 16 3.38 -12.73 -10.52
CA THR A 16 2.91 -11.44 -11.05
C THR A 16 1.40 -11.35 -10.96
N ARG A 17 0.91 -10.21 -10.48
CA ARG A 17 -0.52 -9.91 -10.27
C ARG A 17 -0.82 -8.50 -10.75
N THR A 18 -2.10 -8.18 -10.82
CA THR A 18 -2.58 -6.83 -11.14
C THR A 18 -3.38 -6.28 -9.97
N LEU A 19 -3.09 -5.03 -9.60
CA LEU A 19 -3.81 -4.29 -8.57
C LEU A 19 -4.77 -3.30 -9.25
N PRO A 20 -6.07 -3.28 -8.88
CA PRO A 20 -6.98 -2.27 -9.39
C PRO A 20 -6.45 -0.85 -9.17
N ALA A 21 -6.60 0.00 -10.19
CA ALA A 21 -6.01 1.33 -10.19
C ALA A 21 -6.50 2.19 -9.02
N ALA A 22 -7.77 2.04 -8.63
CA ALA A 22 -8.35 2.74 -7.49
C ALA A 22 -7.56 2.48 -6.18
N ILE A 23 -7.13 1.24 -5.96
CA ILE A 23 -6.36 0.87 -4.77
C ILE A 23 -4.95 1.47 -4.86
N TYR A 24 -4.28 1.26 -5.99
CA TYR A 24 -2.92 1.75 -6.22
C TYR A 24 -2.83 3.28 -6.11
N ASN A 25 -3.71 3.99 -6.82
CA ASN A 25 -3.72 5.45 -6.86
C ASN A 25 -4.04 6.05 -5.48
N LEU A 26 -4.97 5.44 -4.72
CA LEU A 26 -5.29 5.89 -3.36
C LEU A 26 -4.11 5.69 -2.38
N ALA A 27 -3.50 4.50 -2.41
CA ALA A 27 -2.29 4.21 -1.62
C ALA A 27 -1.16 5.22 -1.95
N HIS A 28 -0.91 5.46 -3.23
CA HIS A 28 0.12 6.40 -3.68
C HIS A 28 -0.21 7.85 -3.30
N THR A 29 -1.48 8.26 -3.34
CA THR A 29 -1.91 9.59 -2.88
C THR A 29 -1.62 9.77 -1.39
N LEU A 30 -1.92 8.76 -0.57
CA LEU A 30 -1.64 8.79 0.87
C LEU A 30 -0.14 8.82 1.17
N LEU A 31 0.67 8.14 0.36
CA LEU A 31 2.14 8.15 0.43
C LEU A 31 2.72 9.53 0.14
N VAL A 32 2.31 10.16 -0.96
CA VAL A 32 2.76 11.51 -1.34
C VAL A 32 2.40 12.55 -0.27
N GLN A 33 1.28 12.36 0.42
CA GLN A 33 0.87 13.22 1.54
C GLN A 33 1.60 12.91 2.86
N SER A 34 2.34 11.81 2.94
CA SER A 34 3.07 11.44 4.16
C SER A 34 4.38 12.21 4.29
N GLN A 35 4.60 12.83 5.45
CA GLN A 35 5.85 13.55 5.73
C GLN A 35 7.04 12.60 5.94
N THR A 36 6.77 11.34 6.29
CA THR A 36 7.81 10.35 6.62
C THR A 36 8.19 9.46 5.44
N GLY A 37 7.51 9.59 4.29
CA GLY A 37 7.70 8.69 3.15
C GLY A 37 7.09 7.29 3.33
N CYS A 38 6.46 7.02 4.49
CA CYS A 38 5.78 5.76 4.76
C CYS A 38 4.34 5.98 5.24
N VAL A 39 3.46 5.02 5.01
CA VAL A 39 2.07 5.03 5.49
C VAL A 39 1.75 3.72 6.19
N PHE A 40 1.25 3.81 7.42
CA PHE A 40 0.77 2.68 8.20
C PHE A 40 -0.74 2.56 8.05
N VAL A 41 -1.20 1.43 7.52
CA VAL A 41 -2.62 1.16 7.23
C VAL A 41 -3.08 -0.03 8.06
N PRO A 42 -3.77 0.20 9.20
CA PRO A 42 -4.25 -0.89 10.04
C PRO A 42 -5.47 -1.59 9.42
N ILE A 43 -5.34 -2.88 9.11
CA ILE A 43 -6.43 -3.72 8.57
C ILE A 43 -7.06 -4.49 9.73
N ARG A 44 -7.91 -3.79 10.50
CA ARG A 44 -8.43 -4.28 11.78
C ARG A 44 -9.21 -5.59 11.69
N THR A 45 -9.94 -5.79 10.60
CA THR A 45 -10.76 -7.00 10.34
C THR A 45 -9.92 -8.26 10.18
N MET A 46 -8.62 -8.12 9.91
CA MET A 46 -7.69 -9.22 9.72
C MET A 46 -6.61 -9.27 10.81
N GLN A 47 -6.57 -8.29 11.72
CA GLN A 47 -5.45 -8.05 12.65
C GLN A 47 -4.11 -7.80 11.93
N TYR A 48 -4.14 -7.20 10.74
CA TYR A 48 -2.91 -6.91 9.97
C TYR A 48 -2.54 -5.44 10.06
N MET A 49 -1.28 -5.14 9.76
CA MET A 49 -0.81 -3.82 9.39
C MET A 49 -0.20 -3.90 7.99
N ALA A 50 -0.68 -3.06 7.08
CA ALA A 50 0.06 -2.79 5.86
C ALA A 50 0.97 -1.58 6.09
N VAL A 51 2.22 -1.68 5.66
CA VAL A 51 3.17 -0.58 5.66
C VAL A 51 3.55 -0.33 4.22
N LEU A 52 3.26 0.89 3.77
CA LEU A 52 3.48 1.31 2.41
C LEU A 52 4.69 2.23 2.40
N ASP A 53 5.58 2.04 1.44
CA ASP A 53 6.58 3.02 1.05
C ASP A 53 6.61 3.18 -0.48
N ALA A 54 7.62 3.88 -1.00
CA ALA A 54 7.76 4.13 -2.43
C ALA A 54 8.19 2.88 -3.24
N ALA A 55 8.78 1.88 -2.60
CA ALA A 55 9.31 0.68 -3.24
C ALA A 55 8.31 -0.48 -3.20
N GLU A 56 7.62 -0.69 -2.09
CA GLU A 56 6.76 -1.85 -1.88
C GLU A 56 5.68 -1.62 -0.82
N PHE A 57 4.68 -2.50 -0.82
CA PHE A 57 3.71 -2.62 0.27
C PHE A 57 3.98 -3.93 1.02
N ILE A 58 4.33 -3.84 2.29
CA ILE A 58 4.51 -5.02 3.16
C ILE A 58 3.29 -5.22 4.04
N PHE A 59 2.98 -6.47 4.33
CA PHE A 59 1.87 -6.83 5.20
C PHE A 59 2.39 -7.69 6.34
N VAL A 60 2.13 -7.24 7.56
CA VAL A 60 2.58 -7.88 8.79
C VAL A 60 1.38 -8.26 9.63
N ASP A 61 1.41 -9.46 10.19
CA ASP A 61 0.44 -9.91 11.18
C ASP A 61 0.77 -9.26 12.53
N ARG A 62 -0.23 -8.71 13.21
CA ARG A 62 -0.05 -8.11 14.54
C ARG A 62 0.23 -9.16 15.62
N GLU A 63 -0.13 -10.42 15.40
CA GLU A 63 0.22 -11.53 16.29
C GLU A 63 1.73 -11.87 16.20
N ARG A 64 2.38 -11.55 15.07
CA ARG A 64 3.82 -11.69 14.83
C ARG A 64 4.44 -10.34 14.47
N PRO A 65 4.42 -9.36 15.39
CA PRO A 65 4.79 -8.00 15.09
C PRO A 65 6.24 -7.94 14.58
N GLY A 66 6.43 -7.22 13.47
CA GLY A 66 7.73 -7.05 12.85
C GLY A 66 8.08 -8.10 11.79
N LEU A 67 7.33 -9.18 11.61
CA LEU A 67 7.62 -10.17 10.56
C LEU A 67 6.77 -9.91 9.31
N ILE A 68 7.42 -9.81 8.14
CA ILE A 68 6.73 -9.67 6.86
C ILE A 68 6.20 -11.04 6.42
N GLU A 69 4.87 -11.15 6.28
CA GLU A 69 4.25 -12.38 5.79
C GLU A 69 4.14 -12.42 4.27
N LEU A 70 3.84 -11.26 3.67
CA LEU A 70 3.81 -11.08 2.23
C LEU A 70 4.13 -9.64 1.85
N ALA A 71 4.59 -9.46 0.63
CA ALA A 71 4.92 -8.16 0.06
C ALA A 71 4.37 -8.02 -1.36
N TRP A 72 3.95 -6.81 -1.70
CA TRP A 72 3.64 -6.39 -3.06
C TRP A 72 4.76 -5.48 -3.53
N GLN A 73 5.55 -5.95 -4.48
CA GLN A 73 6.80 -5.35 -4.94
C GLN A 73 6.75 -5.00 -6.42
N SER A 74 7.76 -4.29 -6.91
CA SER A 74 7.98 -4.07 -8.35
C SER A 74 6.72 -3.54 -9.06
N PHE A 75 6.10 -2.49 -8.52
CA PHE A 75 4.95 -1.90 -9.20
C PHE A 75 5.37 -1.31 -10.55
N HIS A 76 4.60 -1.61 -11.60
CA HIS A 76 4.85 -1.12 -12.96
C HIS A 76 3.73 -0.16 -13.41
N PRO A 77 3.58 1.03 -12.80
CA PRO A 77 2.55 1.99 -13.20
C PRO A 77 2.79 2.59 -14.59
N GLY A 78 3.98 2.41 -15.18
CA GLY A 78 4.31 2.89 -16.53
C GLY A 78 3.87 1.97 -17.67
N SER A 79 3.44 0.74 -17.39
CA SER A 79 2.93 -0.18 -18.42
C SER A 79 1.45 0.05 -18.75
N ARG A 80 0.79 0.96 -18.05
CA ARG A 80 -0.64 1.27 -18.22
C ARG A 80 -0.85 2.37 -19.25
N THR A 81 -1.98 2.31 -19.97
CA THR A 81 -2.32 3.31 -21.00
C THR A 81 -3.16 4.45 -20.42
N ALA A 82 -3.98 4.15 -19.40
CA ALA A 82 -4.87 5.09 -18.72
C ALA A 82 -4.71 5.03 -17.18
N LEU A 83 -5.24 6.02 -16.46
CA LEU A 83 -5.10 6.09 -15.00
C LEU A 83 -5.97 5.08 -14.25
N GLU A 84 -7.05 4.64 -14.90
CA GLU A 84 -8.02 3.63 -14.45
C GLU A 84 -7.56 2.19 -14.73
N ASP A 85 -6.54 2.02 -15.56
CA ASP A 85 -5.96 0.72 -15.88
C ASP A 85 -5.27 0.12 -14.64
N PRO A 86 -5.41 -1.20 -14.42
CA PRO A 86 -4.78 -1.86 -13.29
C PRO A 86 -3.25 -1.84 -13.41
N VAL A 87 -2.58 -1.84 -12.26
CA VAL A 87 -1.12 -1.77 -12.16
C VAL A 87 -0.56 -3.16 -11.89
N SER A 88 0.38 -3.60 -12.72
CA SER A 88 1.08 -4.89 -12.49
C SER A 88 2.09 -4.77 -11.35
N PHE A 89 2.23 -5.84 -10.57
CA PHE A 89 3.15 -5.94 -9.45
C PHE A 89 3.52 -7.39 -9.17
N ASP A 90 4.59 -7.59 -8.39
CA ASP A 90 5.01 -8.90 -7.90
C ASP A 90 4.45 -9.16 -6.50
N LEU A 91 3.68 -10.23 -6.35
CA LEU A 91 3.24 -10.75 -5.08
C LEU A 91 4.22 -11.80 -4.58
N VAL A 92 4.82 -11.54 -3.42
CA VAL A 92 5.78 -12.44 -2.76
C VAL A 92 5.21 -12.92 -1.43
N TYR A 93 5.23 -14.22 -1.22
CA TYR A 93 4.83 -14.86 0.04
C TYR A 93 6.06 -15.39 0.78
N TYR A 94 6.09 -15.14 2.09
CA TYR A 94 7.11 -15.67 3.00
C TYR A 94 6.57 -16.75 3.96
N ASP A 95 5.26 -16.95 3.97
CA ASP A 95 4.56 -17.97 4.77
C ASP A 95 3.49 -18.65 3.88
N GLU A 96 3.38 -19.98 3.93
CA GLU A 96 2.38 -20.73 3.16
C GLU A 96 0.95 -20.35 3.54
N ARG A 97 0.72 -19.97 4.80
CA ARG A 97 -0.60 -19.56 5.31
C ARG A 97 -1.08 -18.26 4.68
N ALA A 98 -0.16 -17.42 4.22
CA ALA A 98 -0.46 -16.12 3.63
C ALA A 98 -1.26 -16.22 2.32
N ALA A 99 -1.22 -17.36 1.62
CA ALA A 99 -1.98 -17.58 0.39
C ALA A 99 -3.51 -17.58 0.62
N LEU A 100 -3.98 -18.14 1.73
CA LEU A 100 -5.41 -18.11 2.12
C LEU A 100 -5.83 -16.71 2.55
N THR A 101 -4.95 -16.02 3.29
CA THR A 101 -5.13 -14.62 3.71
C THR A 101 -5.29 -13.67 2.53
N MET A 102 -4.54 -13.89 1.44
CA MET A 102 -4.53 -13.02 0.26
C MET A 102 -5.91 -12.84 -0.38
N GLN A 103 -6.77 -13.87 -0.36
CA GLN A 103 -8.08 -13.80 -1.02
C GLN A 103 -8.97 -12.67 -0.47
N ARG A 104 -8.85 -12.39 0.84
CA ARG A 104 -9.59 -11.31 1.51
C ARG A 104 -8.80 -10.01 1.57
N LEU A 105 -7.47 -10.10 1.51
CA LEU A 105 -6.56 -8.98 1.77
C LEU A 105 -6.83 -7.78 0.86
N ILE A 106 -7.01 -7.98 -0.45
CA ILE A 106 -7.22 -6.86 -1.39
C ILE A 106 -8.44 -6.03 -1.00
N ALA A 107 -9.57 -6.68 -0.71
CA ALA A 107 -10.81 -6.00 -0.38
C ALA A 107 -10.74 -5.30 0.99
N GLU A 108 -10.17 -5.97 1.99
CA GLU A 108 -10.03 -5.40 3.33
C GLU A 108 -8.99 -4.27 3.38
N PHE A 109 -7.89 -4.40 2.64
CA PHE A 109 -6.90 -3.34 2.46
C PHE A 109 -7.52 -2.11 1.81
N TYR A 110 -8.31 -2.29 0.74
CA TYR A 110 -8.98 -1.16 0.10
C TYR A 110 -9.92 -0.42 1.07
N LYS A 111 -10.75 -1.15 1.84
CA LYS A 111 -11.59 -0.54 2.88
C LYS A 111 -10.76 0.24 3.91
N ALA A 112 -9.62 -0.32 4.33
CA ALA A 112 -8.74 0.34 5.29
C ALA A 112 -8.10 1.62 4.71
N LEU A 113 -7.72 1.64 3.43
CA LEU A 113 -7.23 2.84 2.75
C LEU A 113 -8.29 3.93 2.68
N VAL A 114 -9.53 3.59 2.33
CA VAL A 114 -10.65 4.54 2.26
C VAL A 114 -10.87 5.18 3.63
N LEU A 115 -11.01 4.37 4.69
CA LEU A 115 -11.17 4.87 6.06
C LEU A 115 -10.01 5.76 6.52
N LEU A 116 -8.78 5.44 6.13
CA LEU A 116 -7.61 6.26 6.45
C LEU A 116 -7.65 7.61 5.72
N SER A 117 -8.07 7.61 4.45
CA SER A 117 -8.19 8.82 3.63
C SER A 117 -9.24 9.78 4.18
N GLU A 118 -10.40 9.26 4.59
CA GLU A 118 -11.48 10.06 5.19
C GLU A 118 -11.02 10.78 6.46
N ARG A 119 -10.26 10.09 7.33
CA ARG A 119 -9.71 10.68 8.55
C ARG A 119 -8.73 11.83 8.27
N ARG A 120 -7.95 11.74 7.19
CA ARG A 120 -7.00 12.79 6.81
C ARG A 120 -7.70 14.01 6.21
N VAL A 121 -8.79 13.80 5.47
CA VAL A 121 -9.61 14.90 4.92
C VAL A 121 -10.14 15.77 6.05
N THR A 122 -10.61 15.19 7.16
CA THR A 122 -11.13 15.95 8.31
C THR A 122 -10.07 16.80 9.02
N GLY A 123 -8.78 16.52 8.82
CA GLY A 123 -7.66 17.23 9.46
C GLY A 123 -6.83 18.11 8.51
N SER A 124 -7.18 18.22 7.23
CA SER A 124 -6.37 18.95 6.25
C SER A 124 -6.78 20.43 6.17
N PRO A 125 -5.83 21.39 6.18
CA PRO A 125 -6.15 22.80 5.97
C PRO A 125 -6.71 23.01 4.55
N PRO A 126 -7.51 24.07 4.32
CA PRO A 126 -8.15 24.31 3.03
C PRO A 126 -7.10 24.42 1.92
N ALA A 127 -7.31 23.69 0.82
CA ALA A 127 -6.44 23.70 -0.34
C ALA A 127 -6.41 25.10 -0.98
N LYS A 128 -5.22 25.56 -1.36
CA LYS A 128 -5.02 26.87 -2.02
C LYS A 128 -4.69 26.64 -3.50
N ILE A 129 -5.50 27.19 -4.39
CA ILE A 129 -5.21 27.17 -5.83
C ILE A 129 -4.05 28.14 -6.08
N LEU A 130 -2.92 27.62 -6.60
CA LEU A 130 -1.80 28.43 -7.06
C LEU A 130 -1.91 28.56 -8.59
N SER A 131 -2.10 29.77 -9.08
CA SER A 131 -2.04 30.06 -10.51
C SER A 131 -0.58 30.12 -10.97
N PHE A 132 -0.21 29.26 -11.90
CA PHE A 132 1.08 29.36 -12.59
C PHE A 132 1.06 30.58 -13.51
N SER A 133 1.72 31.66 -13.10
CA SER A 133 1.95 32.81 -13.99
C SER A 133 3.15 32.52 -14.87
N ARG A 134 2.92 32.31 -16.16
CA ARG A 134 3.98 32.18 -17.18
C ARG A 134 4.60 33.56 -17.37
N LYS A 135 5.85 33.76 -16.90
CA LYS A 135 6.61 34.98 -17.24
C LYS A 135 6.92 34.95 -18.74
N HIS A 136 6.50 36.00 -19.43
CA HIS A 136 6.90 36.33 -20.80
C HIS A 136 8.34 36.81 -20.86
#